data_AF-A0A7J0D3H0-F1
#
_entry.id   AF-A0A7J0D3H0-F1
#
_cell.length_a   1.000
_cell.length_b   1.000
_cell.length_c   1.000
_cell.angle_alpha   90.00
_cell.angle_beta   90.00
_cell.angle_gamma   90.00
#
_symmetry.space_group_name_H-M   'P 1'
#
loop_
_entity.id
_entity.type
_entity.pdbx_description
1 polymer ?
#
loop_
_entity_poly.entity_id
_entity_poly.type
_entity_poly.pdbx_seq_one_letter_code
_entity_poly.pdbx_strand_id
1 'polypeptide(L)' 'MLMPGVRTLGRAGPGRREWYGARDLRPVLAADAVLDGVSLGRLAPLDPPVAFGFGSAPRTPSLVRVTTTVEIGLAGR' A
#
# COMPACT_ATOMS: atom_id res chain seq x y z
N MET A 1 5.13 -5.31 -12.98
CA MET A 1 6.38 -5.00 -12.25
C MET A 1 6.32 -5.72 -10.91
N LEU A 2 7.36 -6.47 -10.54
CA LEU A 2 7.47 -7.11 -9.22
C LEU A 2 8.51 -6.32 -8.42
N MET A 3 8.14 -5.83 -7.23
CA MET A 3 9.05 -5.10 -6.34
C MET A 3 9.48 -6.01 -5.19
N PRO A 4 10.79 -6.22 -4.98
CA PRO A 4 11.29 -7.00 -3.86
C PRO A 4 10.76 -6.44 -2.52
N GLY A 5 10.28 -7.33 -1.65
CA GLY A 5 9.75 -6.96 -0.33
C GLY A 5 8.26 -6.60 -0.29
N VAL A 6 7.58 -6.45 -1.44
CA VAL A 6 6.14 -6.18 -1.50
C VAL A 6 5.33 -7.46 -1.54
N ARG A 7 4.54 -7.70 -0.50
CA ARG A 7 3.51 -8.75 -0.50
C ARG A 7 2.26 -8.21 -1.19
N THR A 8 2.05 -8.61 -2.43
CA THR A 8 0.85 -8.23 -3.20
C THR A 8 -0.26 -9.27 -3.13
N LEU A 9 -0.09 -10.35 -2.38
CA LEU A 9 -1.06 -11.42 -2.19
C LEU A 9 -1.30 -11.64 -0.70
N GLY A 10 -2.58 -11.71 -0.31
CA GLY A 10 -3.03 -11.89 1.06
C GLY A 10 -4.41 -12.52 1.14
N ARG A 11 -5.02 -12.42 2.32
CA ARG A 11 -6.37 -12.91 2.60
C ARG A 11 -7.24 -11.78 3.13
N ALA A 12 -8.33 -11.48 2.43
CA ALA A 12 -9.35 -10.54 2.87
C ALA A 12 -10.39 -11.20 3.80
N GLY A 13 -9.92 -11.91 4.83
CA GLY A 13 -10.76 -12.70 5.74
C GLY A 13 -11.10 -14.12 5.24
N PRO A 14 -12.01 -14.84 5.93
CA PRO A 14 -12.33 -16.25 5.63
C PRO A 14 -12.86 -16.44 4.20
N GLY A 15 -12.34 -17.45 3.50
CA GLY A 15 -12.79 -17.80 2.15
C GLY A 15 -12.47 -16.78 1.05
N ARG A 16 -11.70 -15.73 1.34
CA ARG A 16 -11.39 -14.66 0.39
C ARG A 16 -9.89 -14.54 0.17
N ARG A 17 -9.46 -14.63 -1.08
CA ARG A 17 -8.08 -14.36 -1.50
C ARG A 17 -8.03 -12.97 -2.10
N GLU A 18 -7.04 -12.19 -1.73
CA GLU A 18 -6.90 -10.81 -2.20
C GLU A 18 -5.53 -10.61 -2.81
N TRP A 19 -5.46 -9.90 -3.94
CA TRP A 19 -4.19 -9.44 -4.48
C TRP A 19 -4.25 -8.05 -5.08
N TYR A 20 -3.10 -7.40 -5.11
CA TYR A 20 -2.88 -6.06 -5.64
C TYR A 20 -2.17 -6.12 -6.99
N GLY A 21 -2.81 -5.59 -8.02
CA GLY A 21 -2.16 -5.21 -9.28
C GLY A 21 -1.62 -3.79 -9.18
N ALA A 22 -0.30 -3.64 -9.02
CA ALA A 22 0.37 -2.34 -9.09
C ALA A 22 0.70 -2.00 -10.55
N ARG A 23 0.32 -0.79 -11.00
CA ARG A 23 0.41 -0.40 -12.42
C ARG A 23 1.52 0.60 -12.70
N ASP A 24 1.75 1.55 -11.80
CA ASP A 24 2.79 2.57 -11.89
C ASP A 24 3.44 2.80 -10.52
N LEU A 25 4.62 3.43 -10.53
CA LEU A 25 5.26 3.96 -9.33
C LEU A 25 5.88 5.29 -9.71
N ARG A 26 5.47 6.35 -9.03
CA ARG A 26 5.99 7.72 -9.27
C ARG A 26 6.55 8.27 -7.97
N PRO A 27 7.78 8.76 -7.93
CA PRO A 27 8.33 9.38 -6.74
C PRO A 27 7.55 10.66 -6.40
N VAL A 28 7.28 10.87 -5.12
CA VAL A 28 6.79 12.16 -4.62
C VAL A 28 8.02 13.02 -4.36
N LEU A 29 8.08 14.18 -5.01
CA LEU A 29 9.24 15.08 -4.91
C LEU A 29 9.08 16.16 -3.84
N ALA A 30 7.84 16.56 -3.57
CA ALA A 30 7.48 17.52 -2.54
C ALA A 30 6.04 17.26 -2.08
N ALA A 31 5.77 17.52 -0.80
CA ALA A 31 4.45 17.52 -0.20
C ALA A 31 4.49 18.39 1.05
N ASP A 32 3.38 19.08 1.34
CA ASP A 32 3.16 19.85 2.55
C ASP A 32 1.87 19.36 3.19
N ALA A 33 1.86 19.23 4.52
CA ALA A 33 0.69 18.78 5.25
C ALA A 33 0.59 19.48 6.61
N VAL A 34 -0.64 19.75 7.03
CA VAL A 34 -0.98 20.33 8.32
C VAL A 34 -2.06 19.47 8.96
N LEU A 35 -1.87 19.09 10.22
CA LEU A 35 -2.84 18.36 11.04
C LEU A 35 -3.09 19.14 12.33
N ASP A 36 -4.34 19.44 12.63
CA ASP A 36 -4.74 20.21 13.82
C ASP A 36 -3.98 21.55 13.97
N GLY A 37 -3.72 22.21 12.83
CA GLY A 37 -2.97 23.47 12.76
C GLY A 37 -1.45 23.32 12.87
N VAL A 38 -0.92 22.10 13.02
CA VAL A 38 0.51 21.81 13.14
C VAL A 38 1.06 21.31 11.81
N SER A 39 2.14 21.94 11.32
CA SER A 39 2.88 21.46 10.14
C SER A 39 3.52 20.11 10.43
N LEU A 40 3.35 19.15 9.51
CA LEU A 40 3.93 17.82 9.62
C LEU A 40 5.39 17.75 9.15
N GLY A 41 5.96 18.88 8.73
CA GLY A 41 7.35 18.98 8.30
C GLY A 41 7.59 18.55 6.85
N ARG A 42 8.87 18.37 6.52
CA ARG A 42 9.31 18.03 5.16
C ARG A 42 9.09 16.55 4.87
N LEU A 43 8.95 16.25 3.58
CA LEU A 43 8.94 14.88 3.08
C LEU A 43 10.17 14.10 3.59
N ALA A 44 9.93 12.94 4.20
CA ALA A 44 10.96 12.09 4.82
C ALA A 44 10.74 10.61 4.44
N PRO A 45 11.77 9.75 4.58
CA PRO A 45 11.60 8.32 4.39
C PRO A 45 10.56 7.73 5.33
N LEU A 46 9.80 6.75 4.83
CA LEU A 46 8.85 6.00 5.63
C LEU A 46 9.59 4.98 6.53
N ASP A 47 9.67 5.28 7.83
CA ASP A 47 10.31 4.42 8.83
C ASP A 47 9.57 4.55 10.19
N PRO A 48 9.02 3.47 10.75
CA PRO A 48 8.98 2.11 10.20
C PRO A 48 8.10 2.00 8.95
N PRO A 49 8.27 0.96 8.12
CA PRO A 49 7.33 0.67 7.03
C PRO A 49 5.89 0.59 7.56
N VAL A 50 4.92 1.03 6.75
CA VAL A 50 3.50 0.88 7.11
C VAL A 50 3.17 -0.59 7.36
N ALA A 51 2.43 -0.83 8.45
CA ALA A 51 2.02 -2.17 8.88
C ALA A 51 0.56 -2.51 8.54
N PHE A 52 -0.14 -1.61 7.85
CA PHE A 52 -1.53 -1.82 7.42
C PHE A 52 -1.59 -2.26 5.96
N GLY A 53 -2.56 -3.13 5.64
CA GLY A 53 -2.59 -3.82 4.35
C GLY A 53 -1.46 -4.84 4.22
N PHE A 54 -1.60 -5.79 3.29
CA PHE A 54 -0.52 -6.77 3.06
C PHE A 54 0.63 -6.18 2.25
N GLY A 55 0.41 -5.02 1.60
CA GLY A 55 1.42 -4.33 0.81
C GLY A 55 2.44 -3.62 1.69
N SER A 56 3.73 -3.85 1.43
CA SER A 56 4.77 -2.97 1.94
C SER A 56 4.94 -1.78 0.98
N ALA A 57 5.01 -0.58 1.54
CA ALA A 57 5.39 0.60 0.78
C ALA A 57 6.92 0.74 0.73
N PRO A 58 7.49 1.24 -0.37
CA PRO A 58 8.90 1.60 -0.42
C PRO A 58 9.23 2.66 0.64
N ARG A 59 10.47 2.66 1.14
CA ARG A 59 10.95 3.70 2.07
C ARG A 59 10.89 5.10 1.46
N THR A 60 11.11 5.23 0.16
CA THR A 60 11.01 6.50 -0.55
C THR A 60 9.53 6.83 -0.85
N PRO A 61 9.02 7.99 -0.42
CA PRO A 61 7.64 8.38 -0.69
C PRO A 61 7.30 8.34 -2.18
N SER A 62 6.26 7.58 -2.51
CA SER A 62 5.88 7.29 -3.90
C SER A 62 4.37 7.16 -4.02
N LEU A 63 3.83 7.55 -5.18
CA LEU A 63 2.46 7.31 -5.58
C LEU A 63 2.38 6.05 -6.45
N VAL A 64 1.46 5.16 -6.11
CA VAL A 64 1.17 3.91 -6.83
C VAL A 64 -0.32 3.81 -7.08
N ARG A 65 -0.72 3.50 -8.32
CA ARG A 65 -2.08 3.05 -8.62
C ARG A 65 -2.18 1.55 -8.40
N VAL A 66 -3.05 1.15 -7.48
CA VAL A 66 -3.34 -0.25 -7.16
C VAL A 66 -4.75 -0.61 -7.58
N THR A 67 -4.89 -1.75 -8.25
CA THR A 67 -6.18 -2.43 -8.41
C THR A 67 -6.21 -3.62 -7.46
N THR A 68 -7.20 -3.66 -6.58
CA THR A 68 -7.44 -4.78 -5.68
C THR A 68 -8.39 -5.76 -6.33
N THR A 69 -7.99 -7.03 -6.41
CA THR A 69 -8.88 -8.12 -6.79
C THR A 69 -9.11 -9.01 -5.58
N VAL A 70 -10.39 -9.23 -5.26
CA VAL A 70 -10.80 -10.18 -4.23
C VAL A 70 -11.51 -11.34 -4.91
N GLU A 71 -10.91 -12.52 -4.82
CA GLU A 71 -11.55 -13.78 -5.17
C GLU A 71 -12.33 -14.28 -3.96
N ILE A 72 -13.63 -14.50 -4.17
CA ILE A 72 -14.52 -15.10 -3.18
C ILE A 72 -14.60 -16.59 -3.49
N GLY A 73 -14.08 -17.41 -2.58
CA GLY A 73 -14.29 -18.86 -2.63
C GLY A 73 -15.77 -19.18 -2.37
N LEU A 74 -16.25 -20.30 -2.92
CA LEU A 74 -17.58 -20.81 -2.59
C LEU A 74 -17.68 -20.95 -1.07
N ALA A 75 -18.59 -20.18 -0.46
CA ALA A 75 -18.98 -20.43 0.91
C ALA A 75 -19.47 -21.88 0.97
N GLY A 76 -18.84 -22.72 1.79
CA GLY A 76 -19.33 -24.06 2.03
C GLY A 76 -20.80 -23.98 2.42
N ARG A 77 -21.65 -24.66 1.64
CA ARG A 77 -23.04 -24.93 2.03
C ARG A 77 -23.07 -25.72 3.32
#